data_AF-A0A524PRF0-F1
#
_entry.id   AF-A0A524PRF0-F1
#
_cell.length_a   1.000
_cell.length_b   1.000
_cell.length_c   1.000
_cell.angle_alpha   90.00
_cell.angle_beta   90.00
_cell.angle_gamma   90.00
#
_symmetry.space_group_name_H-M   'P 1'
#
loop_
_entity.id
_entity.type
_entity.pdbx_description
1 polymer ?
#
loop_
_entity_poly.entity_id
_entity_poly.type
_entity_poly.pdbx_seq_one_letter_code
_entity_poly.pdbx_strand_id
1 'polypeptide(L)' 'MASDLNKVIIIGRFTKDPELRYTQGGTSICSFSVANNRTYVSAG' A
#
# COMPACT_ATOMS: atom_id res chain seq x y z
N MET A 1 7.07 17.49 -19.99
CA MET A 1 6.57 16.10 -19.89
C MET A 1 7.43 15.40 -18.85
N ALA A 2 6.84 14.79 -17.83
CA ALA A 2 7.60 14.09 -16.80
C ALA A 2 8.43 12.97 -17.46
N SER A 3 9.74 12.96 -17.21
CA SER A 3 10.70 12.03 -17.83
C SER A 3 10.77 10.68 -17.09
N ASP A 4 10.02 10.53 -16.00
CA ASP A 4 10.25 9.48 -15.00
C ASP A 4 8.97 8.67 -14.75
N LEU A 5 9.12 7.34 -14.76
CA LEU A 5 8.05 6.40 -14.45
C LEU A 5 8.27 5.81 -13.06
N ASN A 6 7.34 6.06 -12.15
CA ASN A 6 7.26 5.37 -10.86
C ASN A 6 5.95 4.57 -10.80
N LYS A 7 6.05 3.24 -10.77
CA LYS A 7 4.92 2.31 -10.70
C LYS A 7 5.17 1.28 -9.60
N VAL A 8 4.20 1.12 -8.71
CA VAL A 8 4.26 0.19 -7.58
C VAL A 8 3.06 -0.76 -7.66
N ILE A 9 3.32 -2.07 -7.59
CA ILE A 9 2.28 -3.12 -7.52
C ILE A 9 2.50 -3.89 -6.22
N ILE A 10 1.48 -3.94 -5.36
CA ILE A 10 1.53 -4.59 -4.05
C ILE A 10 0.39 -5.61 -3.96
N ILE A 11 0.71 -6.84 -3.55
CA ILE A 11 -0.26 -7.90 -3.29
C ILE A 11 0.02 -8.45 -1.89
N GLY A 12 -1.02 -8.58 -1.07
CA GLY A 12 -0.90 -9.04 0.31
C GLY A 12 -2.21 -8.96 1.08
N ARG A 13 -2.13 -8.98 2.40
CA ARG A 13 -3.28 -8.92 3.32
C ARG A 13 -3.29 -7.63 4.13
N PHE A 14 -4.46 -7.10 4.48
CA PHE A 14 -4.53 -5.99 5.42
C PHE A 14 -4.15 -6.45 6.83
N THR A 15 -3.35 -5.63 7.52
CA THR A 15 -2.94 -5.92 8.90
C THR A 15 -3.96 -5.49 9.94
N LYS A 16 -4.86 -4.58 9.56
CA LYS A 16 -5.99 -4.06 10.32
C LYS A 16 -7.03 -3.52 9.35
N ASP A 17 -8.22 -3.21 9.86
CA ASP A 17 -9.26 -2.58 9.06
C ASP A 17 -8.78 -1.22 8.49
N PRO A 18 -9.12 -0.89 7.23
CA PRO A 18 -8.80 0.41 6.65
C PRO A 18 -9.46 1.57 7.42
N GLU A 19 -8.71 2.64 7.63
CA GLU A 19 -9.21 3.84 8.31
C GLU A 19 -9.63 4.89 7.29
N LEU A 20 -10.92 5.24 7.29
CA LEU A 20 -11.46 6.32 6.46
C LEU A 20 -11.43 7.64 7.24
N ARG A 21 -10.87 8.68 6.62
CA ARG A 21 -10.80 10.04 7.15
C ARG A 21 -11.22 11.03 6.08
N TYR A 22 -11.58 12.25 6.50
CA TYR A 22 -11.88 13.35 5.60
C TYR A 22 -10.88 14.49 5.78
N THR A 23 -10.45 15.10 4.68
CA THR A 23 -9.67 16.34 4.72
C THR A 23 -10.56 17.50 5.18
N GLN A 24 -9.96 18.62 5.57
CA GLN A 24 -10.73 19.85 5.87
C GLN A 24 -11.57 20.33 4.66
N GLY A 25 -11.15 19.98 3.44
CA GLY A 25 -11.90 20.25 2.21
C GLY A 25 -12.94 19.18 1.84
N GLY A 26 -13.22 18.21 2.73
CA GLY A 26 -14.26 17.18 2.52
C GLY A 26 -13.84 15.98 1.66
N THR A 27 -12.58 15.90 1.22
CA THR A 27 -12.10 14.75 0.42
C THR A 27 -11.91 13.52 1.31
N SER A 28 -12.47 12.38 0.92
CA SER A 28 -12.27 11.10 1.60
C SER A 28 -10.87 10.53 1.32
N ILE A 29 -10.14 10.17 2.38
CA ILE A 29 -8.85 9.50 2.35
C ILE A 29 -8.96 8.19 3.13
N CYS A 30 -8.63 7.08 2.49
CA CYS A 30 -8.56 5.76 3.13
C CYS A 30 -7.10 5.36 3.33
N SER A 31 -6.70 5.13 4.58
CA SER A 31 -5.36 4.65 4.93
C SER A 31 -5.41 3.17 5.32
N PHE A 32 -4.52 2.36 4.76
CA PHE A 32 -4.42 0.92 5.07
C PHE A 32 -2.96 0.47 5.02
N SER A 33 -2.67 -0.61 5.73
CA SER A 33 -1.35 -1.25 5.77
C SER A 33 -1.45 -2.67 5.23
N VAL A 34 -0.57 -3.01 4.28
CA VAL A 34 -0.52 -4.34 3.64
C VAL A 34 0.68 -5.11 4.15
N ALA A 35 0.46 -6.30 4.70
CA ALA A 35 1.51 -7.27 4.96
C ALA A 35 1.74 -8.13 3.71
N ASN A 36 3.00 -8.21 3.31
CA ASN A 36 3.49 -9.14 2.28
C ASN A 36 4.43 -10.16 2.95
N ASN A 37 4.19 -11.45 2.73
CA ASN A 37 5.09 -12.50 3.17
C ASN A 37 5.76 -13.12 1.95
N ARG A 38 7.07 -12.86 1.77
CA ARG A 38 7.86 -13.48 0.72
C ARG A 38 8.67 -14.62 1.30
N THR A 39 8.38 -15.85 0.88
CA THR A 39 9.21 -17.02 1.17
C THR A 39 10.44 -16.98 0.27
N TYR A 40 11.62 -16.94 0.89
CA TYR A 40 12.90 -17.10 0.21
C TYR A 40 13.44 -18.48 0.51
N VAL A 41 13.85 -19.22 -0.53
CA VAL A 41 14.65 -20.44 -0.35
C VAL A 41 16.10 -19.97 -0.28
N SER A 42 16.71 -20.00 0.90
CA SER A 42 18.17 -19.85 1.01
C SER A 42 18.77 -21.17 0.55
N ALA A 43 19.42 -21.18 -0.61
CA ALA A 43 20.37 -22.26 -0.91
C ALA A 43 21.48 -22.16 0.15
N GLY A 44 21.79 -23.30 0.76
CA GLY A 44 22.64 -23.43 1.96
C GLY A 44 24.04 -22.87 1.83
#